data_AF-A0A0V7Z499-F1
#
_entry.id   AF-A0A0V7Z499-F1
#
_cell.length_a   1.000
_cell.length_b   1.000
_cell.length_c   1.000
_cell.angle_alpha   90.00
_cell.angle_beta   90.00
_cell.angle_gamma   90.00
#
_symmetry.space_group_name_H-M   'P 1'
#
loop_
_entity.id
_entity.type
_entity.pdbx_description
1 polymer ?
#
loop_
_entity_poly.entity_id
_entity_poly.type
_entity_poly.pdbx_seq_one_letter_code
_entity_poly.pdbx_strand_id
1 'polypeptide(L)' 'MRERLAFNILLDEFAIAALSDALALLHATGDPGVTQIEHTIRTHRIAILKQRVILGAAGIELE' A
#
# COMPACT_ATOMS: atom_id res chain seq x y z
N MET A 1 -2.69 -19.42 9.74
CA MET A 1 -1.52 -18.82 9.04
C MET A 1 -1.94 -18.04 7.79
N ARG A 2 -2.83 -18.60 6.94
CA ARG A 2 -3.40 -17.89 5.76
C ARG A 2 -4.13 -16.60 6.14
N GLU A 3 -5.01 -16.65 7.14
CA GLU A 3 -5.73 -15.47 7.68
C GLU A 3 -4.80 -14.37 8.17
N ARG A 4 -3.69 -14.72 8.84
CA ARG A 4 -2.69 -13.74 9.28
C ARG A 4 -2.00 -13.06 8.09
N LEU A 5 -1.72 -13.81 7.02
CA LEU A 5 -1.16 -13.27 5.78
C LEU A 5 -2.15 -12.32 5.10
N ALA A 6 -3.42 -12.73 5.02
CA ALA A 6 -4.48 -11.89 4.49
C ALA A 6 -4.64 -10.58 5.28
N PHE A 7 -4.70 -10.69 6.61
CA PHE A 7 -4.80 -9.54 7.50
C PHE A 7 -3.62 -8.58 7.37
N ASN A 8 -2.39 -9.09 7.25
CA ASN A 8 -1.22 -8.23 7.06
C ASN A 8 -1.31 -7.42 5.75
N ILE A 9 -1.81 -8.02 4.67
CA ILE A 9 -1.99 -7.28 3.41
C ILE A 9 -3.06 -6.19 3.57
N LEU A 10 -4.16 -6.48 4.26
CA LEU A 10 -5.19 -5.46 4.54
C LEU A 10 -4.64 -4.32 5.40
N LEU A 11 -3.78 -4.61 6.39
CA LEU A 11 -3.10 -3.58 7.18
C LEU A 11 -2.14 -2.74 6.34
N ASP A 12 -1.37 -3.37 5.45
CA ASP A 12 -0.45 -2.67 4.56
C ASP A 12 -1.23 -1.78 3.57
N GLU A 13 -2.38 -2.26 3.05
CA GLU A 13 -3.28 -1.47 2.21
C GLU A 13 -3.82 -0.24 2.93
N PHE A 14 -4.28 -0.42 4.18
CA PHE A 14 -4.76 0.67 5.00
C PHE A 14 -3.66 1.71 5.27
N ALA A 15 -2.46 1.26 5.66
CA ALA A 15 -1.35 2.14 5.94
C ALA A 15 -0.92 2.95 4.70
N ILE A 16 -0.88 2.31 3.53
CA ILE A 16 -0.52 2.97 2.27
C ILE A 16 -1.60 3.95 1.80
N ALA A 17 -2.89 3.66 2.05
CA ALA A 17 -3.96 4.61 1.80
C ALA A 17 -3.82 5.86 2.69
N ALA A 18 -3.63 5.67 4.00
CA ALA A 18 -3.43 6.78 4.94
C ALA A 18 -2.19 7.63 4.60
N LEU A 19 -1.09 7.00 4.20
CA LEU A 19 0.11 7.70 3.73
C LEU A 19 -0.13 8.48 2.43
N SER A 20 -0.97 7.96 1.53
CA SER A 20 -1.34 8.67 0.29
C SER A 20 -2.13 9.94 0.59
N ASP A 21 -3.05 9.89 1.55
CA ASP A 21 -3.83 11.05 1.99
C ASP A 21 -2.93 12.09 2.66
N ALA A 22 -2.01 11.67 3.52
CA ALA A 22 -1.02 12.55 4.13
C ALA A 22 -0.09 13.19 3.08
N LEU A 23 0.29 12.44 2.05
CA LEU A 23 1.11 12.95 0.95
C LEU A 23 0.40 14.07 0.19
N ALA A 24 -0.92 13.96 -0.03
CA ALA A 24 -1.69 15.00 -0.69
C ALA A 24 -1.62 16.34 0.07
N LEU A 25 -1.58 16.29 1.42
CA LEU A 25 -1.38 17.48 2.26
C LEU A 25 0.05 18.03 2.15
N LEU A 26 1.06 17.17 2.15
CA LEU A 26 2.46 17.58 1.98
C LEU A 26 2.74 18.16 0.59
N HIS A 27 2.09 17.65 -0.46
CA HIS A 27 2.25 18.19 -1.80
C HIS A 27 1.80 19.67 -1.88
N ALA A 28 0.83 20.08 -1.05
CA ALA A 28 0.37 21.46 -0.96
C ALA A 28 1.39 22.41 -0.31
N THR A 29 2.42 21.90 0.39
CA THR A 29 3.45 22.72 1.04
C THR A 29 4.65 23.01 0.11
N GLY A 30 4.72 22.37 -1.06
CA GLY A 30 5.82 22.55 -2.02
C GLY A 30 7.14 21.91 -1.59
N ASP A 31 7.12 20.96 -0.66
CA ASP A 31 8.31 20.27 -0.17
C ASP A 31 8.94 19.39 -1.27
N PRO A 32 10.23 19.60 -1.65
CA PRO A 32 10.90 18.81 -2.68
C PRO A 32 11.08 17.33 -2.33
N GLY A 33 11.00 16.95 -1.04
CA GLY A 33 11.03 15.56 -0.58
C GLY A 33 9.76 14.77 -0.93
N VAL A 34 8.66 15.43 -1.28
CA VAL A 34 7.38 14.81 -1.62
C VAL A 34 7.51 13.83 -2.79
N THR A 35 8.31 14.15 -3.80
CA THR A 35 8.52 13.28 -4.97
C THR A 35 9.08 11.91 -4.59
N GLN A 36 10.00 11.86 -3.61
CA GLN A 36 10.59 10.60 -3.16
C GLN A 36 9.57 9.76 -2.37
N ILE A 37 8.75 10.43 -1.55
CA ILE A 37 7.68 9.78 -0.79
C ILE A 37 6.62 9.24 -1.74
N GLU A 38 6.22 10.01 -2.77
CA GLU A 38 5.28 9.58 -3.81
C GLU A 38 5.76 8.32 -4.53
N HIS A 39 7.02 8.32 -4.95
CA HIS A 39 7.63 7.15 -5.59
C HIS A 39 7.62 5.92 -4.68
N THR A 40 7.91 6.11 -3.39
CA THR A 40 7.91 5.04 -2.38
C THR A 40 6.51 4.46 -2.19
N ILE A 41 5.50 5.33 -2.00
CA ILE A 41 4.09 4.92 -1.86
C ILE A 41 3.63 4.15 -3.10
N ARG A 42 3.94 4.65 -4.31
CA ARG A 42 3.61 3.98 -5.57
C ARG A 42 4.24 2.59 -5.66
N THR A 43 5.50 2.47 -5.25
CA THR A 43 6.22 1.19 -5.25
C THR A 43 5.57 0.18 -4.30
N HIS A 44 5.18 0.60 -3.09
CA HIS A 44 4.48 -0.26 -2.14
C HIS A 44 3.08 -0.66 -2.62
N ARG A 45 2.31 0.25 -3.24
CA ARG A 45 1.02 -0.10 -3.87
C ARG A 45 1.17 -1.22 -4.91
N ILE A 46 2.19 -1.15 -5.76
CA ILE A 46 2.47 -2.18 -6.75
C ILE A 46 2.84 -3.52 -6.08
N ALA A 47 3.64 -3.48 -5.01
CA ALA A 47 4.02 -4.68 -4.27
C ALA A 47 2.80 -5.37 -3.64
N ILE A 48 1.92 -4.61 -3.00
CA ILE A 48 0.65 -5.09 -2.43
C ILE A 48 -0.21 -5.75 -3.51
N LEU A 49 -0.41 -5.09 -4.66
CA LEU A 49 -1.18 -5.65 -5.77
C LEU A 49 -0.62 -7.00 -6.23
N LYS A 50 0.71 -7.15 -6.30
CA LYS A 50 1.35 -8.44 -6.62
C LYS A 50 1.07 -9.49 -5.55
N GLN A 51 1.14 -9.11 -4.27
CA GLN A 51 0.83 -10.03 -3.17
C GLN A 51 -0.64 -10.47 -3.20
N ARG A 52 -1.59 -9.56 -3.49
CA ARG A 52 -3.00 -9.92 -3.69
C ARG A 52 -3.18 -10.98 -4.77
N VAL A 53 -2.54 -10.79 -5.93
CA VAL A 53 -2.62 -11.74 -7.04
C VAL A 53 -2.05 -13.11 -6.64
N ILE A 54 -0.91 -13.13 -5.96
CA ILE A 54 -0.28 -14.38 -5.48
C ILE A 54 -1.19 -15.10 -4.48
N LEU A 55 -1.80 -14.37 -3.54
CA LEU A 55 -2.72 -14.96 -2.57
C LEU A 55 -4.01 -15.47 -3.21
N GLY A 56 -4.58 -14.71 -4.17
CA GLY A 56 -5.74 -15.14 -4.94
C GLY A 56 -5.46 -16.43 -5.71
N ALA A 57 -4.29 -16.54 -6.35
CA ALA A 57 -3.85 -17.78 -7.00
C ALA A 57 -3.67 -18.97 -6.03
N ALA A 58 -3.42 -18.69 -4.75
CA ALA A 58 -3.34 -19.68 -3.68
C ALA A 58 -4.70 -20.00 -3.03
N GLY A 59 -5.81 -19.43 -3.53
CA GLY A 59 -7.16 -19.59 -2.98
C GLY A 59 -7.36 -18.87 -1.64
N ILE A 60 -6.62 -17.78 -1.40
CA ILE A 60 -6.77 -16.92 -0.23
C ILE A 60 -7.39 -15.61 -0.70
N GLU A 61 -8.66 -15.41 -0.40
CA GLU A 61 -9.36 -14.17 -0.71
C GLU A 61 -9.12 -13.10 0.35
N LEU A 62 -9.06 -11.85 -0.12
CA LEU A 62 -8.86 -10.66 0.69
C LEU A 62 -10.16 -9.85 0.58
N GLU A 63 -11.08 -10.09 1.53
CA GLU A 63 -12.33 -9.35 1.71
C GLU A 63 -12.19 -8.21 2.71
#